data_AF-A0AAD5S2V3-F1
#
_entry.id   AF-A0AAD5S2V3-F1
#
_cell.length_a   1.000
_cell.length_b   1.000
_cell.length_c   1.000
_cell.angle_alpha   90.00
_cell.angle_beta   90.00
_cell.angle_gamma   90.00
#
_symmetry.space_group_name_H-M   'P 1'
#
loop_
_entity.id
_entity.type
_entity.pdbx_description
1 polymer ?
#
loop_
_entity_poly.entity_id
_entity_poly.type
_entity_poly.pdbx_seq_one_letter_code
_entity_poly.pdbx_strand_id
1 'polypeptide(L)'
;MSVFPKETVQSIAETVGLNLKDDVANALTQDVEYRLREIVNEAKKFAHHSHRQKLTSEDINHALRVRNVEPIYGYSAGAPSTFKIIPSVQQRLFYLEDREIDLDEVIYGPLPSVPMDVTFTGHWLAIDGIQPSIVQNPTPSDLRDIQTNIIRPHGTAAAQFAPDNAPDLLVKNTLTKELQMYYDKITASLTGGAEDVRNVAVESVRTDPGIQGLVPYFVQFLGERISKDVKNLQNNWAMMRLTRAILDNPNLTVEPYLHQLIPPILTCIVAKRLSPSPSVDDHHSLRRYAANLIAYICTTYSAAYPSLQPRVTKTLLKAFLDSTKGLATHYGALCGLAGLGEQVVEALVRPGLKG
;
A
#
# COMPACT_ATOMS: atom_id res chain seq x y z
N MET A 1 44.70 2.10 23.63
CA MET A 1 45.71 2.18 22.56
C MET A 1 45.05 2.83 21.36
N SER A 2 45.62 3.91 20.83
CA SER A 2 45.10 4.56 19.63
C SER A 2 45.25 3.62 18.45
N VAL A 3 44.28 3.66 17.53
CA VAL A 3 44.38 2.92 16.26
C VAL A 3 45.29 3.67 15.29
N PHE A 4 45.42 4.98 15.47
CA PHE A 4 46.26 5.84 14.66
C PHE A 4 47.76 5.64 14.98
N PRO A 5 48.63 5.46 13.96
CA PRO A 5 50.05 5.28 14.18
C PRO A 5 50.73 6.61 14.54
N LYS A 6 51.61 6.56 15.55
CA LYS A 6 52.39 7.74 16.00
C LYS A 6 53.29 8.31 14.90
N GLU A 7 53.70 7.47 13.95
CA GLU A 7 54.54 7.82 12.81
C GLU A 7 53.89 8.92 11.96
N THR A 8 52.56 8.91 11.79
CA THR A 8 51.87 9.93 10.98
C THR A 8 51.98 11.33 11.59
N VAL A 9 51.88 11.44 12.92
CA VAL A 9 52.02 12.70 13.63
C VAL A 9 53.47 13.19 13.58
N GLN A 10 54.44 12.27 13.70
CA GLN A 10 55.86 12.58 13.55
C GLN A 10 56.19 13.09 12.14
N SER A 11 55.69 12.42 11.09
CA SER A 11 55.87 12.88 9.70
C SER A 11 55.30 14.28 9.46
N ILE A 12 54.12 14.60 10.02
CA ILE A 12 53.54 15.96 9.91
C ILE A 12 54.42 16.97 10.65
N ALA A 13 54.96 16.64 11.83
CA ALA A 13 55.85 17.54 12.55
C ALA A 13 57.17 17.81 11.79
N GLU A 14 57.71 16.79 11.11
CA GLU A 14 58.89 16.92 10.25
C GLU A 14 58.65 17.85 9.06
N THR A 15 57.44 17.89 8.49
CA THR A 15 57.11 18.87 7.41
C THR A 15 57.18 20.32 7.88
N VAL A 16 56.96 20.56 9.18
CA VAL A 16 57.10 21.88 9.83
C VAL A 16 58.55 22.13 10.29
N GLY A 17 59.42 21.11 10.22
CA GLY A 17 60.82 21.16 10.66
C GLY A 17 61.02 20.89 12.16
N LEU A 18 60.05 20.28 12.83
CA LEU A 18 60.09 19.97 14.27
C LEU A 18 60.31 18.48 14.51
N ASN A 19 61.18 18.14 15.47
CA ASN A 19 61.38 16.76 15.93
C ASN A 19 60.69 16.54 17.29
N LEU A 20 59.64 15.72 17.31
CA LEU A 20 58.82 15.47 18.50
C LEU A 20 59.32 14.24 19.28
N LYS A 21 59.35 14.36 20.61
CA LYS A 21 59.57 13.20 21.50
C LYS A 21 58.39 12.24 21.43
N ASP A 22 58.67 10.95 21.55
CA ASP A 22 57.67 9.86 21.46
C ASP A 22 56.47 10.03 22.42
N ASP A 23 56.70 10.51 23.64
CA ASP A 23 55.63 10.72 24.61
C ASP A 23 54.63 11.79 24.16
N VAL A 24 55.14 12.86 23.54
CA VAL A 24 54.32 13.97 23.02
C VAL A 24 53.56 13.52 21.78
N ALA A 25 54.21 12.77 20.89
CA ALA A 25 53.56 12.20 19.70
C ALA A 25 52.40 11.27 20.10
N ASN A 26 52.59 10.43 21.12
CA ASN A 26 51.54 9.54 21.62
C ASN A 26 50.35 10.30 22.22
N ALA A 27 50.60 11.34 23.02
CA ALA A 27 49.54 12.16 23.59
C ALA A 27 48.74 12.91 22.51
N LEU A 28 49.43 13.50 21.53
CA LEU A 28 48.78 14.20 20.43
C LEU A 28 47.96 13.25 19.55
N THR A 29 48.46 12.05 19.31
CA THR A 29 47.75 11.01 18.54
C THR A 29 46.42 10.65 19.19
N GLN A 30 46.37 10.54 20.53
CA GLN A 30 45.13 10.24 21.25
C GLN A 30 44.12 11.39 21.15
N ASP A 31 44.56 12.64 21.25
CA ASP A 31 43.68 13.81 21.12
C ASP A 31 43.12 13.94 19.69
N VAL A 32 43.96 13.76 18.67
CA VAL A 32 43.54 13.76 17.26
C VAL A 32 42.49 12.68 16.99
N GLU A 33 42.70 11.45 17.51
CA GLU A 33 41.73 10.38 17.36
C GLU A 33 40.39 10.72 18.03
N TYR A 34 40.43 11.33 19.22
CA TYR A 34 39.23 11.78 19.92
C TYR A 34 38.45 12.81 19.09
N ARG A 35 39.14 13.83 18.55
CA ARG A 35 38.54 14.86 17.69
C ARG A 35 37.95 14.28 16.40
N LEU A 36 38.64 13.32 15.79
CA LEU A 36 38.15 12.64 14.59
C LEU A 36 36.85 11.87 14.87
N ARG A 37 36.81 11.10 15.97
CA ARG A 37 35.61 10.36 16.40
C ARG A 37 34.45 11.31 16.69
N GLU A 38 34.75 12.45 17.30
CA GLU A 38 33.77 13.49 17.62
C GLU A 38 33.13 14.07 16.35
N ILE A 39 33.93 14.43 15.34
CA ILE A 39 33.44 14.91 14.04
C ILE A 39 32.61 13.84 13.31
N VAL A 40 33.10 12.60 13.27
CA VAL A 40 32.40 11.49 12.60
C VAL A 40 31.05 11.20 13.26
N ASN A 41 30.96 11.26 14.59
CA ASN A 41 29.70 11.08 15.30
C ASN A 41 28.70 12.19 15.00
N GLU A 42 29.16 13.44 14.89
CA GLU A 42 28.29 14.55 14.49
C GLU A 42 27.82 14.40 13.04
N ALA A 43 28.71 14.01 12.14
CA ALA A 43 28.36 13.76 10.73
C ALA A 43 27.33 12.63 10.58
N LYS A 44 27.43 11.57 11.40
CA LYS A 44 26.42 10.50 11.46
C LYS A 44 25.04 11.01 11.87
N LYS A 45 24.96 12.00 12.76
CA LYS A 45 23.68 12.62 13.10
C LYS A 45 23.09 13.32 11.88
N PHE A 46 23.89 14.08 11.13
CA PHE A 46 23.43 14.72 9.89
C PHE A 46 22.93 13.71 8.84
N ALA A 47 23.64 12.60 8.65
CA ALA A 47 23.22 11.53 7.75
C ALA A 47 21.88 10.92 8.19
N HIS A 48 21.72 10.65 9.50
CA HIS A 48 20.49 10.11 10.05
C HIS A 48 19.30 11.07 9.90
N HIS A 49 19.49 12.37 10.19
CA HIS A 49 18.46 13.40 10.01
C HIS A 49 18.14 13.64 8.53
N SER A 50 19.04 13.29 7.62
CA SER A 50 18.81 13.31 6.17
C SER A 50 18.14 12.03 5.65
N HIS A 51 17.75 11.08 6.52
CA HIS A 51 17.23 9.76 6.15
C HIS A 51 18.14 8.94 5.22
N ARG A 52 19.46 9.14 5.31
CA ARG A 52 20.46 8.43 4.51
C ARG A 52 21.29 7.48 5.40
N GLN A 53 21.63 6.31 4.87
CA GLN A 53 22.52 5.35 5.54
C GLN A 53 24.00 5.53 5.17
N LYS A 54 24.28 6.10 3.99
CA LYS A 54 25.64 6.38 3.52
C LYS A 54 26.05 7.79 3.93
N LEU A 55 27.20 7.91 4.60
CA LEU A 55 27.80 9.18 4.96
C LEU A 55 28.41 9.85 3.73
N THR A 56 28.14 11.14 3.53
CA THR A 56 28.67 11.94 2.43
C THR A 56 29.66 12.99 2.92
N SER A 57 30.47 13.56 2.01
CA SER A 57 31.43 14.63 2.35
C SER A 57 30.73 15.90 2.85
N GLU A 58 29.50 16.16 2.39
CA GLU A 58 28.65 17.26 2.86
C GLU A 58 28.31 17.10 4.35
N ASP A 59 27.97 15.88 4.79
CA ASP A 59 27.63 15.63 6.21
C ASP A 59 28.83 15.93 7.14
N ILE A 60 30.06 15.65 6.67
CA ILE A 60 31.30 15.97 7.39
C ILE A 60 31.52 17.49 7.40
N ASN A 61 31.29 18.18 6.27
CA ASN A 61 31.41 19.63 6.18
C ASN A 61 30.37 20.34 7.08
N HIS A 62 29.16 19.81 7.21
CA HIS A 62 28.18 20.30 8.18
C HIS A 62 28.64 20.08 9.63
N ALA A 63 29.21 18.91 9.94
CA ALA A 63 29.79 18.63 11.25
C ALA A 63 30.94 19.58 11.61
N LEU A 64 31.84 19.88 10.67
CA LEU A 64 32.94 20.83 10.85
C LEU A 64 32.43 22.23 11.15
N ARG A 65 31.42 22.70 10.40
CA ARG A 65 30.79 24.02 10.63
C ARG A 65 30.17 24.13 12.02
N VAL A 66 29.47 23.11 12.50
CA VAL A 66 28.90 23.10 13.86
C VAL A 66 29.98 23.18 14.94
N ARG A 67 31.15 22.60 14.68
CA ARG A 67 32.30 22.64 15.59
C ARG A 67 33.16 23.89 15.42
N ASN A 68 32.74 24.85 14.61
CA ASN A 68 33.51 26.06 14.27
C ASN A 68 34.90 25.74 13.70
N VAL A 69 35.02 24.62 12.99
CA VAL A 69 36.21 24.24 12.23
C VAL A 69 36.01 24.66 10.78
N GLU A 70 37.08 25.10 10.13
CA GLU A 70 37.06 25.48 8.73
C GLU A 70 36.64 24.29 7.85
N PRO A 71 35.71 24.50 6.90
CA PRO A 71 35.25 23.43 6.01
C PRO A 71 36.35 23.04 5.03
N ILE A 72 36.38 21.76 4.64
CA ILE A 72 37.38 21.23 3.72
C ILE A 72 36.81 21.29 2.31
N TYR A 73 37.47 22.07 1.45
CA TYR A 73 37.10 22.24 0.04
C TYR A 73 37.75 21.19 -0.86
N GLY A 74 37.21 20.99 -2.06
CA GLY A 74 37.75 20.05 -3.05
C GLY A 74 37.19 18.62 -2.98
N TYR A 75 36.29 18.33 -2.03
CA TYR A 75 35.68 17.00 -1.86
C TYR A 75 34.19 17.02 -2.24
N SER A 76 33.90 17.11 -3.53
CA SER A 76 32.55 16.93 -4.08
C SER A 76 32.30 15.50 -4.55
N ALA A 77 31.07 15.01 -4.42
CA ALA A 77 30.65 13.63 -4.70
C ALA A 77 30.76 13.15 -6.17
N GLY A 78 31.48 13.88 -7.03
CA GLY A 78 31.54 13.62 -8.47
C GLY A 78 32.59 12.60 -8.92
N ALA A 79 33.73 12.48 -8.22
CA ALA A 79 34.83 11.60 -8.64
C ALA A 79 35.44 10.84 -7.43
N PRO A 80 35.63 9.52 -7.53
CA PRO A 80 36.34 8.77 -6.50
C PRO A 80 37.82 9.13 -6.50
N SER A 81 38.34 9.61 -5.37
CA SER A 81 39.78 9.81 -5.19
C SER A 81 40.48 8.45 -5.08
N THR A 82 41.46 8.18 -5.95
CA THR A 82 42.28 6.96 -5.90
C THR A 82 43.63 7.27 -5.26
N PHE A 83 43.99 6.51 -4.21
CA PHE A 83 45.30 6.62 -3.59
C PHE A 83 46.29 5.72 -4.32
N LYS A 84 47.42 6.27 -4.77
CA LYS A 84 48.54 5.51 -5.34
C LYS A 84 49.60 5.25 -4.28
N ILE A 85 50.23 4.08 -4.38
CA ILE A 85 51.27 3.63 -3.44
C ILE A 85 52.63 3.76 -4.13
N ILE A 86 53.59 4.40 -3.46
CA ILE A 86 55.00 4.33 -3.86
C ILE A 86 55.63 3.14 -3.12
N PRO A 87 56.05 2.08 -3.83
CA PRO A 87 56.74 0.96 -3.19
C PRO A 87 58.16 1.39 -2.81
N SER A 88 58.34 1.87 -1.58
CA SER A 88 59.66 2.05 -0.97
C SER A 88 59.94 0.95 0.05
N VAL A 89 61.22 0.59 0.21
CA VAL A 89 61.68 -0.61 0.94
C VAL A 89 61.47 -0.49 2.47
N GLN A 90 61.35 0.72 3.01
CA GLN A 90 61.27 0.95 4.47
C GLN A 90 59.90 1.45 4.96
N GLN A 91 59.11 2.14 4.13
CA GLN A 91 57.81 2.69 4.52
C GLN A 91 56.82 2.71 3.34
N ARG A 92 55.53 2.48 3.61
CA ARG A 92 54.45 2.56 2.63
C ARG A 92 53.93 3.99 2.54
N LEU A 93 54.35 4.72 1.52
CA LEU A 93 53.89 6.08 1.26
C LEU A 93 52.72 6.05 0.28
N PHE A 94 51.63 6.69 0.67
CA PHE A 94 50.45 6.89 -0.17
C PHE A 94 50.42 8.35 -0.61
N TYR A 95 50.16 8.60 -1.89
CA TYR A 95 49.92 9.93 -2.41
C TYR A 95 48.63 9.97 -3.22
N LEU A 96 48.03 11.15 -3.27
CA LEU A 96 46.90 11.42 -4.14
C LEU A 96 47.48 11.88 -5.49
N GLU A 97 47.21 11.13 -6.56
CA GLU A 97 47.62 11.54 -7.88
C GLU A 97 46.71 12.68 -8.34
N ASP A 98 47.32 13.84 -8.60
CA ASP A 98 46.63 14.97 -9.18
C ASP A 98 46.91 14.99 -10.68
N ARG A 99 45.89 14.72 -11.49
CA ARG A 99 46.01 14.74 -12.95
C ARG A 99 45.73 16.15 -13.43
N GLU A 100 46.72 16.77 -14.03
CA GLU A 100 46.54 18.04 -14.74
C GLU A 100 45.55 17.83 -15.92
N ILE A 101 44.54 18.69 -15.99
CA ILE A 101 43.50 18.68 -17.03
C ILE A 101 43.65 20.00 -17.81
N ASP A 102 43.57 19.92 -19.14
CA ASP A 102 43.62 21.11 -19.98
C ASP A 102 42.32 21.92 -19.85
N LEU A 103 42.44 23.25 -19.81
CA LEU A 103 41.30 24.16 -19.65
C LEU A 103 40.35 24.07 -20.84
N ASP A 104 40.89 23.82 -22.04
CA ASP A 104 40.09 23.65 -23.26
C ASP A 104 39.18 22.41 -23.15
N GLU A 105 39.66 21.32 -22.55
CA GLU A 105 38.84 20.12 -22.33
C GLU A 105 37.65 20.38 -21.40
N VAL A 106 37.81 21.25 -20.40
CA VAL A 106 36.74 21.61 -19.47
C VAL A 106 35.72 22.54 -20.13
N ILE A 107 36.17 23.50 -20.94
CA ILE A 107 35.29 24.48 -21.61
C ILE A 107 34.46 23.81 -22.71
N TYR A 108 35.08 22.95 -23.52
CA TYR A 108 34.40 22.25 -24.62
C TYR A 108 33.78 20.91 -24.20
N GLY A 109 33.85 20.57 -22.91
CA GLY A 109 33.24 19.39 -22.33
C GLY A 109 31.70 19.41 -22.46
N PRO A 110 31.06 18.25 -22.70
CA PRO A 110 29.60 18.18 -22.77
C PRO A 110 28.98 18.45 -21.40
N LEU A 111 27.82 19.12 -21.39
CA LEU A 111 27.03 19.32 -20.18
C LEU A 111 26.49 17.98 -19.66
N PRO A 112 26.43 17.79 -18.32
CA PRO A 112 25.85 16.57 -17.75
C PRO A 112 24.36 16.48 -18.04
N SER A 113 23.84 15.25 -18.12
CA SER A 113 22.40 15.02 -18.23
C SER A 113 21.69 15.42 -16.94
N VAL A 114 20.58 16.13 -17.07
CA VAL A 114 19.74 16.51 -15.93
C VAL A 114 18.77 15.37 -15.62
N PRO A 115 18.66 14.92 -14.37
CA PRO A 115 17.67 13.92 -13.98
C PRO A 115 16.24 14.46 -14.12
N MET A 116 15.27 13.57 -14.25
CA MET A 116 13.85 13.94 -14.26
C MET A 116 13.43 14.54 -12.91
N ASP A 117 12.44 15.43 -12.93
CA ASP A 117 11.81 15.95 -11.73
C ASP A 117 11.20 14.84 -10.84
N VAL A 118 11.10 15.14 -9.55
CA VAL A 118 10.61 14.18 -8.55
C VAL A 118 9.10 13.97 -8.72
N THR A 119 8.71 12.73 -9.06
CA THR A 119 7.30 12.30 -9.13
C THR A 119 7.05 11.13 -8.17
N PHE A 120 5.82 10.99 -7.67
CA PHE A 120 5.43 9.85 -6.83
C PHE A 120 4.52 8.88 -7.58
N THR A 121 4.62 7.60 -7.25
CA THR A 121 3.76 6.54 -7.80
C THR A 121 3.21 5.71 -6.64
N GLY A 122 1.89 5.69 -6.50
CA GLY A 122 1.20 4.89 -5.47
C GLY A 122 0.91 3.47 -5.94
N HIS A 123 1.02 2.50 -5.04
CA HIS A 123 0.56 1.13 -5.22
C HIS A 123 0.12 0.53 -3.90
N TRP A 124 -0.65 -0.56 -3.95
CA TRP A 124 -1.07 -1.29 -2.76
C TRP A 124 0.03 -2.20 -2.25
N LEU A 125 0.58 -1.87 -1.07
CA LEU A 125 1.57 -2.70 -0.39
C LEU A 125 0.91 -3.95 0.24
N ALA A 126 -0.27 -3.80 0.83
CA ALA A 126 -1.01 -4.88 1.45
C ALA A 126 -2.52 -4.64 1.38
N ILE A 127 -3.28 -5.74 1.24
CA ILE A 127 -4.75 -5.78 1.31
C ILE A 127 -5.10 -6.83 2.36
N ASP A 128 -5.82 -6.46 3.41
CA ASP A 128 -6.18 -7.34 4.54
C ASP A 128 -4.97 -8.11 5.14
N GLY A 129 -3.81 -7.44 5.20
CA GLY A 129 -2.56 -8.00 5.72
C GLY A 129 -1.82 -8.93 4.76
N ILE A 130 -2.35 -9.15 3.55
CA ILE A 130 -1.72 -9.96 2.52
C ILE A 130 -1.08 -9.02 1.49
N GLN A 131 0.20 -9.23 1.20
CA GLN A 131 0.92 -8.49 0.16
C GLN A 131 0.53 -9.03 -1.22
N PRO A 132 -0.07 -8.21 -2.12
CA PRO A 132 -0.40 -8.65 -3.46
C PRO A 132 0.87 -8.86 -4.28
N SER A 133 0.85 -9.86 -5.16
CA SER A 133 1.96 -10.18 -6.06
C SER A 133 1.98 -9.24 -7.28
N ILE A 134 2.29 -7.97 -7.05
CA ILE A 134 2.54 -6.96 -8.09
C ILE A 134 4.04 -6.77 -8.27
N VAL A 135 4.46 -6.29 -9.44
CA VAL A 135 5.89 -6.10 -9.76
C VAL A 135 6.61 -5.13 -8.82
N GLN A 136 5.88 -4.21 -8.18
CA GLN A 136 6.42 -3.26 -7.21
C GLN A 136 6.68 -3.89 -5.82
N ASN A 137 6.03 -5.01 -5.51
CA ASN A 137 6.16 -5.67 -4.22
C ASN A 137 7.28 -6.73 -4.26
N PRO A 138 8.11 -6.83 -3.21
CA PRO A 138 9.15 -7.87 -3.13
C PRO A 138 8.54 -9.26 -3.17
N THR A 139 9.25 -10.18 -3.84
CA THR A 139 8.91 -11.59 -3.80
C THR A 139 9.41 -12.23 -2.49
N PRO A 140 8.82 -13.36 -2.06
CA PRO A 140 9.31 -14.08 -0.89
C PRO A 140 10.78 -14.54 -1.01
N SER A 141 11.31 -14.67 -2.23
CA SER A 141 12.74 -14.93 -2.47
C SER A 141 13.59 -13.70 -2.15
N ASP A 142 13.18 -12.51 -2.62
CA ASP A 142 13.89 -11.25 -2.37
C ASP A 142 13.99 -10.96 -0.86
N LEU A 143 12.92 -11.28 -0.11
CA LEU A 143 12.90 -11.11 1.34
C LEU A 143 13.91 -12.02 2.06
N ARG A 144 14.17 -13.23 1.56
CA ARG A 144 15.20 -14.14 2.12
C ARG A 144 16.59 -13.58 1.89
N ASP A 145 16.85 -13.00 0.73
CA ASP A 145 18.14 -12.37 0.39
C ASP A 145 18.39 -11.10 1.21
N ILE A 146 17.34 -10.36 1.56
CA ILE A 146 17.44 -9.22 2.48
C ILE A 146 17.73 -9.70 3.91
N GLN A 147 17.07 -10.76 4.38
CA GLN A 147 17.29 -11.30 5.73
C GLN A 147 18.69 -11.89 5.92
N THR A 148 19.25 -12.56 4.91
CA THR A 148 20.64 -13.06 4.99
C THR A 148 21.65 -11.93 5.08
N ASN A 149 21.42 -10.82 4.37
CA ASN A 149 22.30 -9.64 4.39
C ASN A 149 22.20 -8.80 5.67
N ILE A 150 21.04 -8.75 6.34
CA ILE A 150 20.87 -7.99 7.59
C ILE A 150 21.32 -8.81 8.82
N ILE A 151 21.18 -10.13 8.80
CA ILE A 151 21.42 -10.99 9.98
C ILE A 151 22.84 -11.61 9.99
N ARG A 152 23.58 -11.62 8.88
CA ARG A 152 24.92 -12.25 8.83
C ARG A 152 26.05 -11.32 8.38
N PRO A 153 26.62 -10.49 9.27
CA PRO A 153 27.97 -9.96 9.08
C PRO A 153 29.06 -10.98 9.48
N HIS A 154 28.70 -12.17 9.98
CA HIS A 154 29.63 -13.24 10.31
C HIS A 154 29.10 -14.61 9.85
N GLY A 155 29.92 -15.31 9.06
CA GLY A 155 29.60 -16.59 8.46
C GLY A 155 29.43 -17.69 9.49
N THR A 156 28.19 -18.11 9.73
CA THR A 156 27.85 -19.47 10.13
C THR A 156 26.59 -19.90 9.39
N ALA A 157 26.64 -21.12 8.84
CA ALA A 157 25.57 -21.70 8.05
C ALA A 157 24.34 -21.97 8.93
N ALA A 158 23.22 -21.31 8.65
CA ALA A 158 21.94 -21.71 9.25
C ALA A 158 21.36 -22.89 8.46
N ALA A 159 20.98 -23.92 9.22
CA ALA A 159 20.32 -25.13 8.78
C ALA A 159 19.05 -24.85 7.97
N GLN A 160 18.86 -25.66 6.94
CA GLN A 160 17.68 -25.70 6.07
C GLN A 160 16.45 -26.13 6.88
N PHE A 161 15.58 -25.19 7.22
CA PHE A 161 14.17 -25.48 7.45
C PHE A 161 13.44 -25.21 6.15
N ALA A 162 13.12 -26.29 5.43
CA ALA A 162 12.23 -26.27 4.29
C ALA A 162 10.79 -25.99 4.76
N PRO A 163 10.05 -25.06 4.16
CA PRO A 163 8.61 -25.08 4.24
C PRO A 163 8.08 -25.89 3.05
N ASP A 164 7.67 -27.12 3.32
CA ASP A 164 6.54 -27.72 2.60
C ASP A 164 5.35 -26.79 2.81
N ASN A 165 4.69 -26.34 1.74
CA ASN A 165 3.28 -25.95 1.78
C ASN A 165 2.73 -25.76 0.36
N ALA A 166 2.04 -26.81 -0.11
CA ALA A 166 0.92 -26.70 -1.03
C ALA A 166 -0.28 -26.03 -0.32
N PRO A 167 -1.28 -25.49 -1.06
CA PRO A 167 -2.27 -24.57 -0.51
C PRO A 167 -3.48 -25.32 0.07
N ASP A 168 -3.52 -25.51 1.38
CA ASP A 168 -4.76 -25.88 2.09
C ASP A 168 -5.38 -24.62 2.73
N LEU A 169 -6.11 -23.85 1.93
CA LEU A 169 -7.01 -22.80 2.40
C LEU A 169 -8.42 -23.37 2.57
N LEU A 170 -8.64 -24.08 3.68
CA LEU A 170 -9.96 -24.19 4.31
C LEU A 170 -9.85 -23.54 5.69
N VAL A 171 -9.78 -22.22 5.63
CA VAL A 171 -9.71 -21.27 6.74
C VAL A 171 -11.00 -21.33 7.56
N LYS A 172 -11.10 -22.31 8.46
CA LYS A 172 -12.14 -22.34 9.52
C LYS A 172 -11.67 -21.78 10.86
N ASN A 173 -10.39 -21.42 11.00
CA ASN A 173 -9.78 -21.04 12.29
C ASN A 173 -9.32 -19.58 12.43
N THR A 174 -9.69 -18.67 11.52
CA THR A 174 -9.37 -17.22 11.68
C THR A 174 -10.39 -16.46 12.53
N LEU A 175 -11.55 -17.05 12.84
CA LEU A 175 -12.62 -16.36 13.53
C LEU A 175 -12.73 -16.81 14.99
N THR A 176 -12.78 -15.85 15.92
CA THR A 176 -12.99 -16.15 17.34
C THR A 176 -14.37 -16.77 17.56
N LYS A 177 -14.51 -17.58 18.63
CA LYS A 177 -15.81 -18.20 18.97
C LYS A 177 -16.92 -17.17 19.17
N GLU A 178 -16.60 -16.00 19.73
CA GLU A 178 -17.56 -14.91 19.93
C GLU A 178 -18.05 -14.33 18.60
N LEU A 179 -17.16 -14.11 17.64
CA LEU A 179 -17.52 -13.61 16.32
C LEU A 179 -18.33 -14.65 15.53
N GLN A 180 -18.04 -15.94 15.69
CA GLN A 180 -18.87 -17.02 15.13
C GLN A 180 -20.28 -17.00 15.72
N MET A 181 -20.41 -16.93 17.05
CA MET A 181 -21.71 -16.83 17.71
C MET A 181 -22.48 -15.58 17.31
N TYR A 182 -21.80 -14.45 17.15
CA TYR A 182 -22.38 -13.21 16.65
C TYR A 182 -22.91 -13.37 15.22
N TYR A 183 -22.11 -13.95 14.32
CA TYR A 183 -22.50 -14.23 12.94
C TYR A 183 -23.71 -15.18 12.87
N ASP A 184 -23.70 -16.28 13.64
CA ASP A 184 -24.80 -17.23 13.69
C ASP A 184 -26.09 -16.58 14.22
N LYS A 185 -25.97 -15.74 15.26
CA LYS A 185 -27.11 -15.03 15.84
C LYS A 185 -27.71 -14.03 14.85
N ILE A 186 -26.89 -13.29 14.10
CA ILE A 186 -27.36 -12.34 13.09
C ILE A 186 -28.00 -13.06 11.91
N THR A 187 -27.36 -14.09 11.36
CA THR A 187 -27.89 -14.81 10.20
C THR A 187 -29.20 -15.54 10.53
N ALA A 188 -29.33 -16.08 11.75
CA ALA A 188 -30.59 -16.64 12.24
C ALA A 188 -31.68 -15.57 12.40
N SER A 189 -31.34 -14.43 13.00
CA SER A 189 -32.26 -13.31 13.21
C SER A 189 -32.79 -12.73 11.89
N LEU A 190 -31.95 -12.65 10.86
CA LEU A 190 -32.31 -12.15 9.53
C LEU A 190 -33.24 -13.11 8.76
N THR A 191 -33.12 -14.43 8.98
CA THR A 191 -33.87 -15.45 8.23
C THR A 191 -35.18 -15.82 8.91
N GLY A 192 -35.23 -15.85 10.25
CA GLY A 192 -36.38 -16.35 11.01
C GLY A 192 -36.98 -15.37 12.02
N GLY A 193 -36.34 -14.22 12.28
CA GLY A 193 -36.80 -13.26 13.29
C GLY A 193 -38.01 -12.45 12.85
N ALA A 194 -38.78 -11.94 13.83
CA ALA A 194 -39.76 -10.87 13.63
C ALA A 194 -39.09 -9.59 13.10
N GLU A 195 -39.86 -8.67 12.53
CA GLU A 195 -39.31 -7.45 11.92
C GLU A 195 -38.48 -6.61 12.91
N ASP A 196 -38.92 -6.52 14.17
CA ASP A 196 -38.21 -5.80 15.22
C ASP A 196 -36.81 -6.38 15.49
N VAL A 197 -36.71 -7.71 15.54
CA VAL A 197 -35.44 -8.42 15.76
C VAL A 197 -34.51 -8.24 14.57
N ARG A 198 -35.04 -8.18 13.34
CA ARG A 198 -34.26 -7.89 12.13
C ARG A 198 -33.71 -6.48 12.15
N ASN A 199 -34.51 -5.50 12.56
CA ASN A 199 -34.07 -4.10 12.62
C ASN A 199 -32.95 -3.91 13.64
N VAL A 200 -33.04 -4.54 14.82
CA VAL A 200 -31.97 -4.52 15.83
C VAL A 200 -30.69 -5.20 15.29
N ALA A 201 -30.82 -6.32 14.59
CA ALA A 201 -29.66 -7.01 14.00
C ALA A 201 -28.96 -6.15 12.93
N VAL A 202 -29.74 -5.46 12.08
CA VAL A 202 -29.20 -4.56 11.04
C VAL A 202 -28.53 -3.33 11.67
N GLU A 203 -29.12 -2.76 12.72
CA GLU A 203 -28.53 -1.61 13.42
C GLU A 203 -27.23 -1.98 14.13
N SER A 204 -27.15 -3.15 14.76
CA SER A 204 -25.90 -3.68 15.35
C SER A 204 -24.76 -3.70 14.33
N VAL A 205 -25.01 -4.25 13.13
CA VAL A 205 -24.01 -4.30 12.05
C VAL A 205 -23.58 -2.91 11.58
N ARG A 206 -24.47 -1.91 11.67
CA ARG A 206 -24.19 -0.53 11.27
C ARG A 206 -23.25 0.18 12.24
N THR A 207 -23.36 -0.11 13.54
CA THR A 207 -22.61 0.57 14.60
C THR A 207 -21.34 -0.15 15.01
N ASP A 208 -21.29 -1.48 14.90
CA ASP A 208 -20.23 -2.29 15.48
C ASP A 208 -18.90 -2.15 14.71
N PRO A 209 -17.78 -1.76 15.37
CA PRO A 209 -16.48 -1.56 14.71
C PRO A 209 -15.65 -2.84 14.57
N GLY A 210 -15.96 -3.90 15.33
CA GLY A 210 -15.15 -5.13 15.41
C GLY A 210 -15.46 -6.21 14.37
N ILE A 211 -16.30 -5.91 13.38
CA ILE A 211 -16.88 -6.93 12.48
C ILE A 211 -16.19 -7.01 11.11
N GLN A 212 -15.07 -6.31 10.90
CA GLN A 212 -14.34 -6.32 9.62
C GLN A 212 -14.00 -7.75 9.14
N GLY A 213 -13.56 -8.62 10.06
CA GLY A 213 -13.28 -10.03 9.74
C GLY A 213 -14.51 -10.86 9.32
N LEU A 214 -15.73 -10.37 9.60
CA LEU A 214 -16.98 -11.02 9.20
C LEU A 214 -17.50 -10.56 7.83
N VAL A 215 -17.00 -9.43 7.30
CA VAL A 215 -17.47 -8.86 6.03
C VAL A 215 -17.42 -9.86 4.87
N PRO A 216 -16.33 -10.64 4.64
CA PRO A 216 -16.29 -11.62 3.57
C PRO A 216 -17.38 -12.68 3.69
N TYR A 217 -17.64 -13.14 4.92
CA TYR A 217 -18.67 -14.13 5.21
C TYR A 217 -20.07 -13.57 5.00
N PHE A 218 -20.33 -12.31 5.40
CA PHE A 218 -21.59 -11.64 5.11
C PHE A 218 -21.83 -11.46 3.61
N VAL A 219 -20.80 -11.06 2.84
CA VAL A 219 -20.90 -10.90 1.38
C VAL A 219 -21.18 -12.24 0.70
N GLN A 220 -20.51 -13.32 1.12
CA GLN A 220 -20.79 -14.67 0.62
C GLN A 220 -22.21 -15.12 0.99
N PHE A 221 -22.63 -14.92 2.25
CA PHE A 221 -23.96 -15.25 2.73
C PHE A 221 -25.06 -14.53 1.94
N LEU A 222 -24.88 -13.22 1.69
CA LEU A 222 -25.77 -12.41 0.86
C LEU A 222 -25.91 -13.02 -0.54
N GLY A 223 -24.79 -13.32 -1.21
CA GLY A 223 -24.79 -13.90 -2.55
C GLY A 223 -25.46 -15.28 -2.62
N GLU A 224 -25.15 -16.16 -1.66
CA GLU A 224 -25.74 -17.49 -1.61
C GLU A 224 -27.25 -17.46 -1.33
N ARG A 225 -27.70 -16.63 -0.38
CA ARG A 225 -29.11 -16.54 0.00
C ARG A 225 -29.95 -15.96 -1.13
N ILE A 226 -29.50 -14.85 -1.73
CA ILE A 226 -30.22 -14.22 -2.84
C ILE A 226 -30.29 -15.18 -4.04
N SER A 227 -29.22 -15.95 -4.31
CA SER A 227 -29.20 -16.91 -5.42
C SER A 227 -30.08 -18.14 -5.17
N LYS A 228 -30.06 -18.70 -3.95
CA LYS A 228 -30.83 -19.90 -3.58
C LYS A 228 -32.34 -19.62 -3.44
N ASP A 229 -32.70 -18.42 -2.97
CA ASP A 229 -34.08 -18.11 -2.57
C ASP A 229 -34.56 -16.74 -3.10
N VAL A 230 -34.54 -16.57 -4.42
CA VAL A 230 -34.98 -15.34 -5.11
C VAL A 230 -36.47 -15.03 -4.86
N LYS A 231 -37.29 -16.03 -4.50
CA LYS A 231 -38.76 -15.91 -4.43
C LYS A 231 -39.27 -15.36 -3.10
N ASN A 232 -38.48 -15.43 -2.04
CA ASN A 232 -38.90 -14.93 -0.73
C ASN A 232 -38.59 -13.44 -0.58
N LEU A 233 -39.63 -12.61 -0.75
CA LEU A 233 -39.52 -11.15 -0.74
C LEU A 233 -38.95 -10.62 0.58
N GLN A 234 -39.39 -11.15 1.72
CA GLN A 234 -38.96 -10.70 3.04
C GLN A 234 -37.47 -10.97 3.31
N ASN A 235 -36.94 -12.10 2.84
CA ASN A 235 -35.54 -12.44 3.00
C ASN A 235 -34.68 -11.50 2.15
N ASN A 236 -35.06 -11.28 0.89
CA ASN A 236 -34.36 -10.34 0.00
C ASN A 236 -34.38 -8.91 0.54
N TRP A 237 -35.49 -8.48 1.16
CA TRP A 237 -35.58 -7.19 1.82
C TRP A 237 -34.58 -7.07 2.99
N ALA A 238 -34.51 -8.09 3.85
CA ALA A 238 -33.55 -8.14 4.95
C ALA A 238 -32.10 -8.13 4.45
N MET A 239 -31.80 -8.84 3.35
CA MET A 239 -30.47 -8.85 2.74
C MET A 239 -30.06 -7.48 2.20
N MET A 240 -30.96 -6.77 1.50
CA MET A 240 -30.67 -5.41 1.01
C MET A 240 -30.53 -4.40 2.16
N ARG A 241 -31.29 -4.55 3.25
CA ARG A 241 -31.11 -3.76 4.49
C ARG A 241 -29.73 -4.02 5.12
N LEU A 242 -29.32 -5.28 5.23
CA LEU A 242 -27.99 -5.65 5.72
C LEU A 242 -26.88 -5.05 4.84
N THR A 243 -27.02 -5.15 3.51
CA THR A 243 -26.07 -4.53 2.57
C THR A 243 -25.95 -3.02 2.80
N ARG A 244 -27.07 -2.33 3.05
CA ARG A 244 -27.04 -0.89 3.37
C ARG A 244 -26.32 -0.61 4.68
N ALA A 245 -26.58 -1.40 5.73
CA ALA A 245 -25.92 -1.23 7.03
C ALA A 245 -24.40 -1.44 6.94
N ILE A 246 -23.94 -2.44 6.16
CA ILE A 246 -22.51 -2.67 5.92
C ILE A 246 -21.87 -1.47 5.20
N LEU A 247 -22.56 -0.90 4.21
CA LEU A 247 -22.07 0.25 3.43
C LEU A 247 -22.12 1.59 4.20
N ASP A 248 -22.97 1.71 5.21
CA ASP A 248 -23.10 2.91 6.03
C ASP A 248 -22.14 2.92 7.23
N ASN A 249 -21.53 1.78 7.58
CA ASN A 249 -20.61 1.68 8.70
C ASN A 249 -19.24 2.28 8.33
N PRO A 250 -18.81 3.38 8.96
CA PRO A 250 -17.54 4.04 8.63
C PRO A 250 -16.30 3.23 9.05
N ASN A 251 -16.48 2.25 9.94
CA ASN A 251 -15.39 1.44 10.45
C ASN A 251 -15.06 0.25 9.54
N LEU A 252 -15.88 0.00 8.50
CA LEU A 252 -15.71 -1.14 7.60
C LEU A 252 -15.14 -0.73 6.25
N THR A 253 -14.10 -1.43 5.81
CA THR A 253 -13.54 -1.26 4.46
C THR A 253 -14.18 -2.26 3.51
N VAL A 254 -15.25 -1.83 2.82
CA VAL A 254 -16.03 -2.69 1.90
C VAL A 254 -15.44 -2.70 0.47
N GLU A 255 -14.48 -1.81 0.20
CA GLU A 255 -13.88 -1.60 -1.14
C GLU A 255 -13.40 -2.88 -1.84
N PRO A 256 -12.66 -3.80 -1.19
CA PRO A 256 -12.21 -5.02 -1.85
C PRO A 256 -13.37 -5.93 -2.31
N TYR A 257 -14.51 -5.86 -1.62
CA TYR A 257 -15.65 -6.76 -1.80
C TYR A 257 -16.76 -6.19 -2.68
N LEU A 258 -16.65 -4.94 -3.14
CA LEU A 258 -17.67 -4.28 -3.97
C LEU A 258 -18.02 -5.09 -5.23
N HIS A 259 -17.01 -5.69 -5.87
CA HIS A 259 -17.19 -6.50 -7.07
C HIS A 259 -18.04 -7.76 -6.83
N GLN A 260 -18.02 -8.32 -5.61
CA GLN A 260 -18.80 -9.48 -5.20
C GLN A 260 -20.19 -9.08 -4.65
N LEU A 261 -20.33 -7.87 -4.11
CA LEU A 261 -21.58 -7.32 -3.58
C LEU A 261 -22.55 -6.84 -4.68
N ILE A 262 -22.02 -6.32 -5.78
CA ILE A 262 -22.83 -5.75 -6.89
C ILE A 262 -23.71 -6.78 -7.61
N PRO A 263 -23.24 -7.99 -7.98
CA PRO A 263 -24.07 -8.97 -8.69
C PRO A 263 -25.34 -9.40 -7.91
N PRO A 264 -25.30 -9.68 -6.59
CA PRO A 264 -26.51 -9.94 -5.82
C PRO A 264 -27.53 -8.77 -5.86
N ILE A 265 -27.07 -7.53 -5.76
CA ILE A 265 -27.96 -6.35 -5.83
C ILE A 265 -28.56 -6.21 -7.23
N LEU A 266 -27.75 -6.36 -8.29
CA LEU A 266 -28.22 -6.37 -9.68
C LEU A 266 -29.23 -7.49 -9.93
N THR A 267 -29.04 -8.65 -9.30
CA THR A 267 -29.99 -9.77 -9.37
C THR A 267 -31.34 -9.38 -8.78
N CYS A 268 -31.37 -8.71 -7.63
CA CYS A 268 -32.62 -8.20 -7.04
C CYS A 268 -33.32 -7.15 -7.93
N ILE A 269 -32.58 -6.38 -8.73
CA ILE A 269 -33.15 -5.41 -9.67
C ILE A 269 -33.72 -6.09 -10.92
N VAL A 270 -32.95 -6.98 -11.54
CA VAL A 270 -33.20 -7.49 -12.90
C VAL A 270 -33.97 -8.82 -12.90
N ALA A 271 -34.08 -9.53 -11.78
CA ALA A 271 -34.67 -10.86 -11.74
C ALA A 271 -36.12 -10.93 -12.26
N LYS A 272 -36.37 -12.00 -13.02
CA LYS A 272 -37.63 -12.24 -13.76
C LYS A 272 -38.84 -12.48 -12.85
N ARG A 273 -38.65 -13.16 -11.71
CA ARG A 273 -39.69 -13.44 -10.71
C ARG A 273 -39.10 -13.30 -9.31
N LEU A 274 -39.50 -12.25 -8.60
CA LEU A 274 -39.07 -11.95 -7.22
C LEU A 274 -40.05 -12.48 -6.17
N SER A 275 -41.25 -12.84 -6.58
CA SER A 275 -42.30 -13.37 -5.71
C SER A 275 -43.06 -14.51 -6.38
N PRO A 276 -43.66 -15.43 -5.59
CA PRO A 276 -44.54 -16.46 -6.12
C PRO A 276 -45.84 -15.89 -6.71
N SER A 277 -46.31 -14.73 -6.23
CA SER A 277 -47.55 -14.06 -6.69
C SER A 277 -47.31 -12.57 -7.00
N PRO A 278 -47.02 -12.21 -8.27
CA PRO A 278 -46.68 -10.84 -8.68
C PRO A 278 -47.78 -9.78 -8.49
N SER A 279 -49.03 -10.20 -8.26
CA SER A 279 -50.19 -9.30 -8.17
C SER A 279 -50.53 -8.87 -6.74
N VAL A 280 -49.99 -9.54 -5.72
CA VAL A 280 -50.28 -9.26 -4.30
C VAL A 280 -49.06 -8.71 -3.57
N ASP A 281 -47.85 -9.02 -4.06
CA ASP A 281 -46.61 -8.68 -3.38
C ASP A 281 -45.95 -7.39 -3.89
N ASP A 282 -45.45 -6.56 -2.97
CA ASP A 282 -44.74 -5.28 -3.22
C ASP A 282 -43.30 -5.46 -3.74
N HIS A 283 -43.17 -6.23 -4.80
CA HIS A 283 -41.90 -6.48 -5.49
C HIS A 283 -41.34 -5.25 -6.22
N HIS A 284 -42.15 -4.21 -6.46
CA HIS A 284 -41.69 -2.93 -7.04
C HIS A 284 -40.86 -2.10 -6.05
N SER A 285 -41.24 -2.09 -4.78
CA SER A 285 -40.55 -1.36 -3.72
C SER A 285 -39.13 -1.90 -3.52
N LEU A 286 -38.95 -3.23 -3.57
CA LEU A 286 -37.64 -3.87 -3.40
C LEU A 286 -36.69 -3.51 -4.53
N ARG A 287 -37.18 -3.51 -5.78
CA ARG A 287 -36.39 -3.10 -6.94
C ARG A 287 -35.96 -1.64 -6.86
N ARG A 288 -36.86 -0.76 -6.41
CA ARG A 288 -36.53 0.66 -6.21
C ARG A 288 -35.47 0.86 -5.13
N TYR A 289 -35.59 0.13 -4.02
CA TYR A 289 -34.59 0.18 -2.94
C TYR A 289 -33.22 -0.33 -3.40
N ALA A 290 -33.18 -1.47 -4.09
CA ALA A 290 -31.94 -2.03 -4.66
C ALA A 290 -31.31 -1.08 -5.70
N ALA A 291 -32.12 -0.44 -6.55
CA ALA A 291 -31.67 0.57 -7.50
C ALA A 291 -31.02 1.78 -6.81
N ASN A 292 -31.64 2.29 -5.75
CA ASN A 292 -31.08 3.38 -4.94
C ASN A 292 -29.76 2.96 -4.25
N LEU A 293 -29.65 1.70 -3.83
CA LEU A 293 -28.44 1.19 -3.19
C LEU A 293 -27.28 1.08 -4.18
N ILE A 294 -27.54 0.62 -5.41
CA ILE A 294 -26.52 0.65 -6.49
C ILE A 294 -26.13 2.09 -6.82
N ALA A 295 -27.09 3.00 -6.93
CA ALA A 295 -26.81 4.40 -7.16
C ALA A 295 -25.88 4.96 -6.08
N TYR A 296 -26.15 4.67 -4.80
CA TYR A 296 -25.29 5.04 -3.69
C TYR A 296 -23.87 4.47 -3.81
N ILE A 297 -23.73 3.18 -4.13
CA ILE A 297 -22.41 2.56 -4.34
C ILE A 297 -21.66 3.27 -5.48
N CYS A 298 -22.34 3.54 -6.59
CA CYS A 298 -21.72 4.24 -7.71
C CYS A 298 -21.33 5.68 -7.35
N THR A 299 -22.17 6.44 -6.65
CA THR A 299 -21.82 7.82 -6.27
C THR A 299 -20.66 7.88 -5.29
N THR A 300 -20.61 6.95 -4.33
CA THR A 300 -19.56 6.95 -3.29
C THR A 300 -18.22 6.44 -3.81
N TYR A 301 -18.22 5.40 -4.65
CA TYR A 301 -16.98 4.71 -5.06
C TYR A 301 -16.55 4.97 -6.50
N SER A 302 -17.26 5.80 -7.28
CA SER A 302 -16.88 6.09 -8.68
C SER A 302 -15.53 6.79 -8.82
N ALA A 303 -15.08 7.57 -7.82
CA ALA A 303 -13.78 8.24 -7.85
C ALA A 303 -12.61 7.25 -7.69
N ALA A 304 -12.77 6.25 -6.80
CA ALA A 304 -11.78 5.22 -6.57
C ALA A 304 -11.76 4.14 -7.67
N TYR A 305 -12.93 3.83 -8.25
CA TYR A 305 -13.09 2.78 -9.25
C TYR A 305 -13.81 3.28 -10.52
N PRO A 306 -13.08 3.86 -11.49
CA PRO A 306 -13.67 4.36 -12.73
C PRO A 306 -14.37 3.29 -13.58
N SER A 307 -14.01 2.02 -13.43
CA SER A 307 -14.61 0.90 -14.16
C SER A 307 -15.99 0.45 -13.62
N LEU A 308 -16.37 0.92 -12.43
CA LEU A 308 -17.56 0.49 -11.72
C LEU A 308 -18.86 0.94 -12.41
N GLN A 309 -18.98 2.25 -12.64
CA GLN A 309 -20.17 2.87 -13.23
C GLN A 309 -20.44 2.38 -14.66
N PRO A 310 -19.44 2.27 -15.57
CA PRO A 310 -19.66 1.70 -16.90
C PRO A 310 -20.15 0.24 -16.87
N ARG A 311 -19.62 -0.59 -15.96
CA ARG A 311 -20.00 -2.02 -15.84
C ARG A 311 -21.45 -2.19 -15.38
N VAL A 312 -21.86 -1.44 -14.35
CA VAL A 312 -23.25 -1.43 -13.85
C VAL A 312 -24.20 -0.93 -14.93
N THR A 313 -23.88 0.20 -15.55
CA THR A 313 -24.69 0.83 -16.60
C THR A 313 -24.89 -0.10 -17.79
N LYS A 314 -23.83 -0.77 -18.26
CA LYS A 314 -23.90 -1.76 -19.35
C LYS A 314 -24.83 -2.93 -19.01
N THR A 315 -24.81 -3.40 -17.77
CA THR A 315 -25.65 -4.52 -17.32
C THR A 315 -27.12 -4.14 -17.27
N LEU A 316 -27.44 -2.95 -16.74
CA LEU A 316 -28.82 -2.43 -16.69
C LEU A 316 -29.36 -2.11 -18.08
N LEU A 317 -28.53 -1.50 -18.95
CA LEU A 317 -28.91 -1.21 -20.34
C LEU A 317 -29.22 -2.48 -21.12
N LYS A 318 -28.40 -3.54 -20.97
CA LYS A 318 -28.67 -4.85 -21.58
C LYS A 318 -29.99 -5.45 -21.09
N ALA A 319 -30.36 -5.20 -19.83
CA ALA A 319 -31.65 -5.64 -19.31
C ALA A 319 -32.83 -4.78 -19.79
N PHE A 320 -32.60 -3.51 -20.06
CA PHE A 320 -33.62 -2.58 -20.55
C PHE A 320 -33.96 -2.80 -22.03
N LEU A 321 -32.96 -3.01 -22.89
CA LEU A 321 -33.13 -3.14 -24.34
C LEU A 321 -33.64 -4.54 -24.78
N ASP A 322 -33.63 -5.53 -23.90
CA ASP A 322 -34.04 -6.89 -24.23
C ASP A 322 -35.58 -7.03 -24.15
N SER A 323 -36.24 -7.04 -25.31
CA SER A 323 -37.71 -7.13 -25.43
C SER A 323 -38.31 -8.46 -24.96
N THR A 324 -37.49 -9.48 -24.66
CA THR A 324 -37.96 -10.78 -24.16
C THR A 324 -38.21 -10.80 -22.64
N LYS A 325 -37.82 -9.73 -21.94
CA LYS A 325 -37.92 -9.65 -20.48
C LYS A 325 -39.27 -9.12 -20.01
N GLY A 326 -39.63 -9.45 -18.77
CA GLY A 326 -40.90 -9.01 -18.19
C GLY A 326 -40.88 -7.52 -17.81
N LEU A 327 -42.05 -6.88 -17.81
CA LEU A 327 -42.23 -5.47 -17.42
C LEU A 327 -41.58 -5.12 -16.07
N ALA A 328 -41.59 -6.07 -15.13
CA ALA A 328 -41.00 -5.92 -13.82
C ALA A 328 -39.46 -5.77 -13.85
N THR A 329 -38.80 -6.42 -14.82
CA THR A 329 -37.36 -6.29 -15.07
C THR A 329 -37.03 -4.94 -15.73
N HIS A 330 -37.85 -4.50 -16.69
CA HIS A 330 -37.69 -3.18 -17.32
C HIS A 330 -37.87 -2.05 -16.29
N TYR A 331 -38.86 -2.17 -15.40
CA TYR A 331 -39.05 -1.22 -14.29
C TYR A 331 -37.80 -1.13 -13.40
N GLY A 332 -37.24 -2.27 -12.98
CA GLY A 332 -36.00 -2.28 -12.18
C GLY A 332 -34.82 -1.66 -12.91
N ALA A 333 -34.63 -2.01 -14.20
CA ALA A 333 -33.56 -1.44 -15.02
C ALA A 333 -33.70 0.08 -15.19
N LEU A 334 -34.92 0.57 -15.41
CA LEU A 334 -35.21 2.00 -15.52
C LEU A 334 -34.95 2.74 -14.22
N CYS A 335 -35.39 2.21 -13.07
CA CYS A 335 -35.10 2.81 -11.76
C CYS A 335 -33.60 2.86 -11.48
N GLY A 336 -32.86 1.80 -11.84
CA GLY A 336 -31.40 1.77 -11.70
C GLY A 336 -30.71 2.82 -12.57
N LEU A 337 -31.09 2.93 -13.85
CA LEU A 337 -30.55 3.94 -14.76
C LEU A 337 -30.90 5.37 -14.34
N ALA A 338 -32.11 5.59 -13.83
CA ALA A 338 -32.53 6.88 -13.29
C ALA A 338 -31.71 7.30 -12.05
N GLY A 339 -31.35 6.34 -11.19
CA GLY A 339 -30.53 6.59 -10.00
C GLY A 339 -29.06 6.91 -10.28
N LEU A 340 -28.52 6.53 -11.45
CA LEU A 340 -27.12 6.76 -11.81
C LEU A 340 -26.81 8.20 -12.28
N GLY A 341 -27.85 9.02 -12.50
CA GLY A 341 -27.73 10.44 -12.84
C GLY A 341 -28.41 10.82 -14.16
N GLU A 342 -28.75 12.11 -14.28
CA GLU A 342 -29.52 12.65 -15.41
C GLU A 342 -28.81 12.49 -16.77
N GLN A 343 -27.48 12.67 -16.80
CA GLN A 343 -26.68 12.50 -18.02
C GLN A 343 -26.75 11.05 -18.56
N VAL A 344 -26.82 10.05 -17.67
CA VAL A 344 -26.94 8.64 -18.07
C VAL A 344 -28.30 8.38 -18.69
N VAL A 345 -29.36 8.98 -18.14
CA VAL A 345 -30.73 8.87 -18.68
C VAL A 345 -30.83 9.53 -20.06
N GLU A 346 -30.28 10.73 -20.22
CA GLU A 346 -30.27 11.42 -21.50
C GLU A 346 -29.48 10.66 -22.58
N ALA A 347 -28.31 10.13 -22.22
CA ALA A 347 -27.45 9.43 -23.17
C ALA A 347 -27.97 8.04 -23.55
N LEU A 348 -28.60 7.31 -22.63
CA LEU A 348 -28.91 5.88 -22.82
C LEU A 348 -30.39 5.56 -22.92
N VAL A 349 -31.25 6.24 -22.16
CA VAL A 349 -32.69 5.95 -22.15
C VAL A 349 -33.40 6.66 -23.30
N ARG A 350 -33.07 7.93 -23.56
CA ARG A 350 -33.66 8.72 -24.66
C ARG A 350 -33.53 8.06 -26.05
N PRO A 351 -32.36 7.55 -26.49
CA PRO A 351 -32.26 6.87 -27.78
C PRO A 351 -32.98 5.52 -27.78
N GLY A 352 -33.02 4.80 -26.67
CA GLY A 352 -33.70 3.52 -26.55
C GLY A 352 -35.23 3.58 -26.59
N LEU A 353 -35.82 4.77 -26.41
CA LEU A 353 -37.27 5.01 -26.52
C LEU A 353 -37.72 5.50 -27.90
N LYS A 354 -36.78 5.87 -28.78
CA LYS A 354 -37.05 6.40 -30.13
C LYS A 354 -37.05 5.32 -31.23
N GLY A 355 -36.75 4.07 -30.88
CA GLY A 355 -36.99 2.89 -31.73
C GLY A 355 -38.21 2.15 -31.23
#